data_AF-A0A7W7H2J1-F1
#
_entry.id   AF-A0A7W7H2J1-F1
#
_cell.length_a   1.000
_cell.length_b   1.000
_cell.length_c   1.000
_cell.angle_alpha   90.00
_cell.angle_beta   90.00
_cell.angle_gamma   90.00
#
_symmetry.space_group_name_H-M   'P 1'
#
loop_
_entity.id
_entity.type
_entity.pdbx_description
1 polymer ?
#
loop_
_entity_poly.entity_id
_entity_poly.type
_entity_poly.pdbx_seq_one_letter_code
_entity_poly.pdbx_strand_id
1 'polypeptide(L)'
;MSPAGRFVFPAAWPPVPGLTDRVRKLSSAGRLRTALDLVLGTLRREPGNPDAMANALLLLSTSRRAEEEMAEPATRSQLSSALVAPLATVCGGCGRFWYSAEVLLQSPKQAHMDPDGVQCPACRFTRCADCIGLHGLVVPDVPCPSPGCAGKLGACLTPTGRPGVVVVDPDDIERILVARDGPILPDRNEALGITMEYVPILAEDEPLIMRCRVGPDAAHTRSFPAAEHPADEILPAIVAEFEARALLSPGAATRSTCLRLPGDDEADGWYLAVVTAPPSLPWDAEHDDARRLLRAHLDRLHRACPGEAAPGRETLGAGHLLDFTADLLLQARRETERTGQVALRTRLASRCVIAVTAVPVSDPAVARTFFPGGYDRYVSWLAGAWNLPHPGLALAHWIDCSDARDQRLHLTFFPADQSERAWLATDLLDQRDDS
;
A
#
# COMPACT_ATOMS: atom_id res chain seq x y z
N MET A 1 14.84 -11.03 3.19
CA MET A 1 15.89 -10.30 3.93
C MET A 1 16.61 -11.27 4.86
N SER A 2 17.94 -11.23 4.87
CA SER A 2 18.76 -11.87 5.91
C SER A 2 18.36 -11.30 7.29
N PRO A 3 18.38 -12.07 8.39
CA PRO A 3 18.12 -11.54 9.72
C PRO A 3 18.99 -10.31 9.96
N ALA A 4 18.37 -9.17 10.25
CA ALA A 4 19.03 -7.93 10.69
C ALA A 4 20.34 -7.61 9.93
N GLY A 5 20.25 -7.39 8.62
CA GLY A 5 21.32 -6.71 7.90
C GLY A 5 21.58 -5.37 8.60
N ARG A 6 22.82 -5.13 9.04
CA ARG A 6 23.22 -3.89 9.69
C ARG A 6 22.77 -2.72 8.82
N PHE A 7 21.95 -1.82 9.36
CA PHE A 7 21.68 -0.56 8.69
C PHE A 7 23.00 0.22 8.63
N VAL A 8 23.49 0.44 7.41
CA VAL A 8 24.71 1.19 7.15
C VAL A 8 24.34 2.26 6.14
N PHE A 9 24.50 3.52 6.52
CA PHE A 9 24.43 4.61 5.56
C PHE A 9 25.48 4.36 4.47
N PRO A 10 25.10 4.27 3.19
CA PRO A 10 26.08 4.14 2.13
C PRO A 10 26.97 5.39 2.11
N ALA A 11 28.25 5.19 1.81
CA ALA A 11 29.25 6.26 1.90
C ALA A 11 29.04 7.40 0.88
N ALA A 12 28.35 7.12 -0.23
CA ALA A 12 28.00 8.11 -1.24
C ALA A 12 26.70 7.72 -1.97
N TRP A 13 25.90 8.72 -2.32
CA TRP A 13 24.71 8.59 -3.16
C TRP A 13 24.40 9.93 -3.84
N PRO A 14 23.84 9.93 -5.05
CA PRO A 14 23.37 11.17 -5.67
C PRO A 14 22.25 11.79 -4.80
N PRO A 15 22.39 13.06 -4.35
CA PRO A 15 21.35 13.72 -3.57
C PRO A 15 20.09 13.90 -4.43
N VAL A 16 18.92 13.88 -3.80
CA VAL A 16 17.67 14.21 -4.50
C VAL A 16 17.62 15.72 -4.70
N PRO A 17 17.58 16.23 -5.95
CA PRO A 17 17.70 17.66 -6.21
C PRO A 17 16.70 18.50 -5.38
N GLY A 18 17.24 19.39 -4.55
CA GLY A 18 16.47 20.33 -3.73
C GLY A 18 15.61 19.70 -2.63
N LEU A 19 15.75 18.40 -2.29
CA LEU A 19 14.97 17.78 -1.21
C LEU A 19 15.28 18.45 0.13
N THR A 20 16.55 18.48 0.54
CA THR A 20 17.00 19.07 1.81
C THR A 20 16.54 20.53 1.97
N ASP A 21 16.66 21.37 0.93
CA ASP A 21 16.24 22.78 1.02
C ASP A 21 14.73 22.93 1.20
N ARG A 22 13.94 22.11 0.51
CA ARG A 22 12.47 22.07 0.65
C ARG A 22 12.05 21.62 2.05
N VAL A 23 12.67 20.54 2.56
CA VAL A 23 12.42 20.02 3.91
C VAL A 23 12.77 21.07 4.96
N ARG A 24 13.95 21.69 4.86
CA ARG A 24 14.38 22.77 5.78
C ARG A 24 13.40 23.94 5.77
N LYS A 25 12.97 24.39 4.59
CA LYS A 25 12.00 25.48 4.44
C LYS A 25 10.68 25.14 5.14
N LEU A 26 10.13 23.94 4.90
CA LEU A 26 8.89 23.48 5.52
C LEU A 26 9.01 23.35 7.04
N SER A 27 10.09 22.72 7.52
CA SER A 27 10.36 22.56 8.95
C SER A 27 10.51 23.91 9.67
N SER A 28 11.26 24.85 9.09
CA SER A 28 11.41 26.21 9.65
C SER A 28 10.11 27.01 9.70
N ALA A 29 9.13 26.65 8.87
CA ALA A 29 7.80 27.24 8.85
C ALA A 29 6.79 26.51 9.77
N GLY A 30 7.26 25.58 10.60
CA GLY A 30 6.41 24.78 11.49
C GLY A 30 5.55 23.73 10.78
N ARG A 31 5.85 23.42 9.51
CA ARG A 31 5.07 22.51 8.65
C ARG A 31 5.63 21.10 8.64
N LEU A 32 5.71 20.48 9.82
CA LEU A 32 6.39 19.20 10.02
C LEU A 32 5.71 18.05 9.28
N ARG A 33 4.36 17.97 9.31
CA ARG A 33 3.60 16.97 8.56
C ARG A 33 3.87 17.03 7.06
N THR A 34 3.78 18.22 6.44
CA THR A 34 4.09 18.39 5.01
C THR A 34 5.55 18.02 4.70
N ALA A 35 6.49 18.39 5.57
CA ALA A 35 7.90 18.04 5.40
C ALA A 35 8.11 16.53 5.42
N LEU A 36 7.44 15.82 6.32
CA LEU A 36 7.55 14.37 6.46
C LEU A 36 6.88 13.66 5.26
N ASP A 37 5.73 14.13 4.76
CA ASP A 37 5.11 13.59 3.53
C ASP A 37 6.06 13.65 2.32
N LEU A 38 6.80 14.74 2.16
CA LEU A 38 7.79 14.89 1.08
C LEU A 38 8.92 13.85 1.19
N VAL A 39 9.40 13.62 2.41
CA VAL A 39 10.47 12.66 2.68
C VAL A 39 9.98 11.22 2.52
N LEU A 40 8.81 10.89 3.08
CA LEU A 40 8.18 9.57 2.93
C LEU A 40 7.87 9.28 1.46
N GLY A 41 7.38 10.26 0.70
CA GLY A 41 7.19 10.14 -0.75
C GLY A 41 8.47 9.82 -1.51
N THR A 42 9.61 10.35 -1.05
CA THR A 42 10.91 10.03 -1.61
C THR A 42 11.36 8.63 -1.20
N LEU A 43 11.19 8.25 0.06
CA LEU A 43 11.51 6.90 0.55
C LEU A 43 10.63 5.81 -0.07
N ARG A 44 9.37 6.11 -0.43
CA ARG A 44 8.50 5.17 -1.16
C ARG A 44 9.09 4.81 -2.53
N ARG A 45 9.63 5.80 -3.25
CA ARG A 45 10.24 5.61 -4.58
C ARG A 45 11.67 5.07 -4.49
N GLU A 46 12.42 5.49 -3.48
CA GLU A 46 13.81 5.13 -3.28
C GLU A 46 14.06 4.75 -1.81
N PRO A 47 13.67 3.52 -1.38
CA PRO A 47 13.72 3.09 0.02
C PRO A 47 15.10 3.07 0.68
N GLY A 48 16.17 3.26 -0.09
CA GLY A 48 17.55 3.32 0.37
C GLY A 48 18.19 4.71 0.24
N ASN A 49 17.45 5.74 -0.15
CA ASN A 49 18.02 7.06 -0.43
C ASN A 49 18.56 7.73 0.85
N PRO A 50 19.88 7.98 0.97
CA PRO A 50 20.48 8.48 2.21
C PRO A 50 20.07 9.91 2.57
N ASP A 51 19.86 10.77 1.57
CA ASP A 51 19.43 12.16 1.78
C ASP A 51 18.02 12.18 2.36
N ALA A 52 17.12 11.35 1.82
CA ALA A 52 15.77 11.17 2.37
C ALA A 52 15.80 10.57 3.79
N MET A 53 16.62 9.54 4.03
CA MET A 53 16.78 8.95 5.35
C MET A 53 17.34 9.93 6.40
N ALA A 54 18.33 10.74 6.02
CA ALA A 54 18.90 11.75 6.90
C ALA A 54 17.86 12.84 7.25
N ASN A 55 17.12 13.32 6.26
CA ASN A 55 16.02 14.27 6.48
C ASN A 55 14.91 13.65 7.35
N ALA A 56 14.52 12.40 7.12
CA ALA A 56 13.53 11.69 7.94
C ALA A 56 13.99 11.66 9.40
N LEU A 57 15.22 11.22 9.64
CA LEU A 57 15.76 11.09 11.00
C LEU A 57 15.84 12.45 11.72
N LEU A 58 16.21 13.52 11.03
CA LEU A 58 16.17 14.88 11.58
C LEU A 58 14.74 15.28 11.99
N LEU A 59 13.77 15.15 11.09
CA LEU A 59 12.37 15.51 11.37
C LEU A 59 11.78 14.69 12.53
N LEU A 60 12.00 13.37 12.52
CA LEU A 60 11.49 12.43 13.53
C LEU A 60 12.13 12.66 14.91
N SER A 61 13.41 13.05 14.96
CA SER A 61 14.08 13.38 16.23
C SER A 61 13.56 14.68 16.85
N THR A 62 13.06 15.61 16.03
CA THR A 62 12.51 16.88 16.50
C THR A 62 11.03 16.82 16.87
N SER A 63 10.27 15.86 16.33
CA SER A 63 8.81 15.81 16.45
C SER A 63 8.32 15.76 17.90
N ARG A 64 9.05 15.05 18.78
CA ARG A 64 8.68 14.86 20.19
C ARG A 64 8.60 16.16 21.00
N ARG A 65 9.40 17.16 20.64
CA ARG A 65 9.38 18.49 21.25
C ARG A 65 8.43 19.45 20.54
N ALA A 66 8.02 19.07 19.33
CA ALA A 66 7.39 19.95 18.37
C ALA A 66 5.86 19.86 18.40
N GLU A 67 5.27 18.87 19.07
CA GLU A 67 3.81 18.67 19.12
C GLU A 67 3.06 19.91 19.66
N GLU A 68 3.65 20.66 20.57
CA GLU A 68 3.02 21.85 21.18
C GLU A 68 3.30 23.16 20.41
N GLU A 69 4.39 23.23 19.65
CA GLU A 69 4.88 24.48 19.04
C GLU A 69 4.65 24.58 17.53
N MET A 70 4.35 23.47 16.85
CA MET A 70 4.25 23.43 15.39
C MET A 70 2.86 23.78 14.87
N ALA A 71 2.82 24.53 13.77
CA ALA A 71 1.58 24.80 13.03
C ALA A 71 0.96 23.54 12.41
N GLU A 72 1.79 22.56 12.07
CA GLU A 72 1.37 21.31 11.43
C GLU A 72 2.16 20.13 12.00
N PRO A 73 1.79 19.61 13.19
CA PRO A 73 2.47 18.48 13.80
C PRO A 73 2.32 17.21 12.94
N ALA A 74 3.34 16.35 12.95
CA ALA A 74 3.29 15.06 12.28
C ALA A 74 2.21 14.16 12.90
N THR A 75 1.55 13.34 12.08
CA THR A 75 0.57 12.38 12.60
C THR A 75 1.26 11.13 13.13
N ARG A 76 0.59 10.41 14.05
CA ARG A 76 1.10 9.13 14.59
C ARG A 76 1.47 8.14 13.47
N SER A 77 0.64 8.04 12.43
CA SER A 77 0.87 7.14 11.29
C SER A 77 2.09 7.51 10.44
N GLN A 78 2.43 8.80 10.34
CA GLN A 78 3.67 9.20 9.67
C GLN A 78 4.89 8.90 10.55
N LEU A 79 4.76 9.13 11.87
CA LEU A 79 5.83 8.84 12.83
C LEU A 79 6.10 7.35 12.97
N SER A 80 5.09 6.48 12.77
CA SER A 80 5.23 5.03 12.81
C SER A 80 5.34 4.38 11.43
N SER A 81 5.45 5.14 10.34
CA SER A 81 5.40 4.59 8.97
C SER A 81 6.44 3.47 8.75
N ALA A 82 6.05 2.42 8.02
CA ALA A 82 6.95 1.34 7.62
C ALA A 82 8.13 1.84 6.76
N LEU A 83 7.96 2.96 6.04
CA LEU A 83 9.04 3.58 5.24
C LEU A 83 10.20 4.10 6.10
N VAL A 84 9.96 4.44 7.36
CA VAL A 84 10.99 4.88 8.32
C VAL A 84 11.33 3.80 9.35
N ALA A 85 10.74 2.60 9.23
CA ALA A 85 11.06 1.47 10.07
C ALA A 85 12.58 1.14 10.10
N PRO A 86 13.34 1.21 8.99
CA PRO A 86 14.79 0.98 9.01
C PRO A 86 15.57 1.97 9.90
N LEU A 87 15.04 3.16 10.13
CA LEU A 87 15.66 4.22 10.94
C LEU A 87 15.34 4.08 12.44
N ALA A 88 14.39 3.22 12.78
CA ALA A 88 13.96 3.04 14.16
C ALA A 88 15.01 2.26 14.98
N THR A 89 15.10 2.60 16.25
CA THR A 89 15.82 1.88 17.29
C THR A 89 14.79 1.25 18.21
N VAL A 90 14.86 -0.07 18.43
CA VAL A 90 13.83 -0.83 19.16
C VAL A 90 14.36 -1.38 20.46
N CYS A 91 13.61 -1.17 21.55
CA CYS A 91 13.89 -1.80 22.84
C CYS A 91 13.63 -3.30 22.78
N GLY A 92 14.66 -4.13 23.00
CA GLY A 92 14.51 -5.58 23.13
C GLY A 92 13.78 -6.04 24.40
N GLY A 93 13.35 -5.11 25.26
CA GLY A 93 12.56 -5.37 26.46
C GLY A 93 11.06 -5.21 26.25
N CYS A 94 10.63 -4.01 25.87
CA CYS A 94 9.23 -3.65 25.75
C CYS A 94 8.74 -3.44 24.32
N GLY A 95 9.61 -3.61 23.31
CA GLY A 95 9.26 -3.42 21.89
C GLY A 95 9.04 -1.96 21.45
N ARG A 96 9.00 -1.00 22.39
CA ARG A 96 8.93 0.44 22.06
C ARG A 96 10.11 0.84 21.19
N PHE A 97 9.88 1.78 20.29
CA PHE A 97 10.89 2.29 19.38
C PHE A 97 10.97 3.81 19.39
N TRP A 98 12.13 4.33 18.96
CA TRP A 98 12.42 5.75 18.83
C TRP A 98 13.43 5.98 17.71
N TYR A 99 13.71 7.25 17.40
CA TYR A 99 14.62 7.65 16.32
C TYR A 99 15.81 8.43 16.91
N SER A 100 17.03 7.89 16.75
CA SER A 100 18.25 8.54 17.25
C SER A 100 19.02 9.23 16.12
N ALA A 101 19.14 10.56 16.20
CA ALA A 101 19.93 11.35 15.27
C ALA A 101 21.44 11.32 15.56
N GLU A 102 21.90 10.61 16.59
CA GLU A 102 23.32 10.53 16.97
C GLU A 102 24.22 10.05 15.83
N VAL A 103 23.71 9.17 14.96
CA VAL A 103 24.43 8.68 13.78
C VAL A 103 24.74 9.79 12.77
N LEU A 104 23.93 10.85 12.72
CA LEU A 104 24.13 12.02 11.85
C LEU A 104 25.03 13.07 12.53
N LEU A 105 24.92 13.17 13.86
CA LEU A 105 25.67 14.11 14.68
C LEU A 105 27.01 13.50 15.09
N GLN A 106 27.91 13.25 14.12
CA GLN A 106 29.29 12.80 14.38
C GLN A 106 30.16 13.84 15.13
N SER A 107 29.55 14.78 15.85
CA SER A 107 30.25 15.77 16.65
C SER A 107 30.30 15.30 18.12
N PRO A 108 31.46 14.91 18.66
CA PRO A 108 31.61 14.37 20.02
C PRO A 108 31.32 15.37 21.15
N LYS A 109 30.68 16.51 20.85
CA LYS A 109 30.59 17.66 21.76
C LYS A 109 29.20 18.26 21.95
N GLN A 110 28.12 17.75 21.37
CA GLN A 110 26.83 18.45 21.47
C GLN A 110 25.65 17.57 21.87
N ALA A 111 24.99 18.05 22.94
CA ALA A 111 23.72 17.68 23.54
C ALA A 111 23.71 16.40 24.40
N HIS A 112 23.89 16.60 25.70
CA HIS A 112 23.21 15.84 26.75
C HIS A 112 21.69 15.90 26.52
N MET A 113 21.18 15.13 25.56
CA MET A 113 19.79 14.67 25.65
C MET A 113 19.85 13.40 26.49
N ASP A 114 18.98 13.27 27.48
CA ASP A 114 18.82 12.00 28.18
C ASP A 114 18.64 10.93 27.12
N PRO A 115 19.55 9.94 27.04
CA PRO A 115 19.49 8.99 25.95
C PRO A 115 18.20 8.20 26.13
N ASP A 116 17.36 8.20 25.09
CA ASP A 116 16.09 7.45 25.07
C ASP A 116 16.30 5.94 25.32
N GLY A 117 17.53 5.47 25.19
CA GLY A 117 17.99 4.16 25.60
C GLY A 117 19.50 3.97 25.49
N VAL A 118 19.95 2.74 25.69
CA VAL A 118 21.35 2.33 25.53
C VAL A 118 21.44 1.12 24.62
N GLN A 119 22.58 0.97 23.94
CA GLN A 119 22.82 -0.11 23.00
C GLN A 119 24.18 -0.75 23.23
N CYS A 120 24.27 -2.08 23.07
CA CYS A 120 25.53 -2.78 23.02
C CYS A 120 26.21 -2.57 21.66
N PRO A 121 27.42 -2.01 21.56
CA PRO A 121 28.09 -1.81 20.28
C PRO A 121 28.49 -3.13 19.60
N ALA A 122 28.62 -4.22 20.38
CA ALA A 122 29.01 -5.53 19.86
C ALA A 122 27.84 -6.28 19.19
N CYS A 123 26.68 -6.38 19.86
CA CYS A 123 25.53 -7.15 19.36
C CYS A 123 24.29 -6.32 19.01
N ARG A 124 24.34 -4.99 19.17
CA ARG A 124 23.23 -4.05 18.94
C ARG A 124 21.98 -4.25 19.80
N PHE A 125 22.05 -5.10 20.82
CA PHE A 125 20.98 -5.22 21.81
C PHE A 125 20.72 -3.86 22.45
N THR A 126 19.46 -3.43 22.45
CA THR A 126 19.06 -2.09 22.85
C THR A 126 17.98 -2.15 23.93
N ARG A 127 18.03 -1.23 24.90
CA ARG A 127 17.02 -1.08 25.96
C ARG A 127 16.67 0.40 26.11
N CYS A 128 15.38 0.72 26.25
CA CYS A 128 14.96 2.09 26.54
C CYS A 128 15.27 2.46 28.00
N ALA A 129 15.31 3.77 28.29
CA ALA A 129 15.54 4.32 29.62
C ALA A 129 14.66 3.67 30.71
N ASP A 130 13.35 3.55 30.44
CA ASP A 130 12.37 2.94 31.36
C ASP A 130 12.73 1.50 31.72
N CYS A 131 13.11 0.68 30.73
CA CYS A 131 13.45 -0.73 30.95
C CYS A 131 14.74 -0.93 31.75
N ILE A 132 15.57 0.11 31.90
CA ILE A 132 16.83 0.06 32.66
C ILE A 132 16.69 0.80 34.00
N GLY A 133 15.59 1.55 34.19
CA GLY A 133 15.40 2.42 35.35
C GLY A 133 16.36 3.62 35.36
N LEU A 134 16.82 4.06 34.19
CA LEU A 134 17.72 5.22 34.05
C LEU A 134 16.89 6.48 33.74
N HIS A 135 16.36 7.12 34.77
CA HIS A 135 15.80 8.47 34.65
C HIS A 135 16.88 9.48 35.08
N GLY A 136 17.68 9.98 34.13
CA GLY A 136 18.60 11.11 34.35
C GLY A 136 19.99 10.81 34.95
N LEU A 137 20.53 9.59 34.78
CA LEU A 137 21.85 9.21 35.32
C LEU A 137 22.81 8.67 34.26
N VAL A 138 24.11 8.90 34.51
CA VAL A 138 25.26 8.34 33.78
C VAL A 138 25.02 6.86 33.53
N VAL A 139 25.07 6.44 32.25
CA VAL A 139 24.93 5.03 31.84
C VAL A 139 25.99 4.22 32.59
N PRO A 140 25.61 3.35 33.56
CA PRO A 140 26.57 2.51 34.24
C PRO A 140 27.17 1.52 33.23
N ASP A 141 28.28 0.90 33.60
CA ASP A 141 28.92 -0.19 32.86
C ASP A 141 28.05 -1.47 32.90
N VAL A 142 26.82 -1.40 32.36
CA VAL A 142 25.82 -2.47 32.40
C VAL A 142 26.21 -3.56 31.40
N PRO A 143 26.43 -4.80 31.84
CA PRO A 143 26.69 -5.92 30.93
C PRO A 143 25.52 -6.11 29.96
N CYS A 144 25.84 -6.45 28.71
CA CYS A 144 24.82 -6.74 27.72
C CYS A 144 24.04 -8.04 28.10
N PRO A 145 22.70 -8.01 28.17
CA PRO A 145 21.92 -9.18 28.54
C PRO A 145 21.70 -10.17 27.37
N SER A 146 22.13 -9.82 26.15
CA SER A 146 22.06 -10.73 25.00
C SER A 146 22.89 -11.99 25.26
N PRO A 147 22.32 -13.21 25.11
CA PRO A 147 23.03 -14.45 25.31
C PRO A 147 24.33 -14.50 24.48
N GLY A 148 25.44 -14.88 25.13
CA GLY A 148 26.75 -15.01 24.49
C GLY A 148 27.48 -13.69 24.19
N CYS A 149 26.93 -12.52 24.55
CA CYS A 149 27.62 -11.24 24.35
C CYS A 149 28.38 -10.80 25.59
N ALA A 150 29.70 -10.63 25.48
CA ALA A 150 30.55 -10.06 26.54
C ALA A 150 30.64 -8.53 26.52
N GLY A 151 29.86 -7.87 25.65
CA GLY A 151 29.85 -6.42 25.52
C GLY A 151 29.13 -5.72 26.67
N LYS A 152 29.24 -4.39 26.70
CA LYS A 152 28.51 -3.52 27.63
C LYS A 152 27.52 -2.64 26.88
N LEU A 153 26.47 -2.20 27.56
CA LEU A 153 25.55 -1.21 27.04
C LEU A 153 26.18 0.18 27.11
N GLY A 154 26.00 0.99 26.07
CA GLY A 154 26.49 2.37 26.00
C GLY A 154 25.52 3.30 25.29
N ALA A 155 25.82 4.59 25.28
CA ALA A 155 24.93 5.62 24.75
C ALA A 155 24.84 5.65 23.21
N CYS A 156 25.79 5.05 22.47
CA CYS A 156 25.80 5.13 21.01
C CYS A 156 24.68 4.27 20.40
N LEU A 157 23.63 4.92 19.90
CA LEU A 157 22.49 4.26 19.28
C LEU A 157 22.59 4.34 17.76
N THR A 158 22.88 3.22 17.10
CA THR A 158 22.57 3.08 15.67
C THR A 158 21.17 2.47 15.49
N PRO A 159 20.44 2.84 14.42
CA PRO A 159 19.18 2.19 14.08
C PRO A 159 19.29 0.66 14.07
N THR A 160 18.30 0.00 14.65
CA THR A 160 18.18 -1.47 14.67
C THR A 160 17.15 -1.98 13.66
N GLY A 161 16.31 -1.10 13.14
CA GLY A 161 15.15 -1.43 12.33
C GLY A 161 13.96 -1.86 13.20
N ARG A 162 12.74 -1.42 12.85
CA ARG A 162 11.50 -1.91 13.46
C ARG A 162 11.11 -3.27 12.86
N PRO A 163 10.94 -4.33 13.68
CA PRO A 163 10.48 -5.62 13.18
C PRO A 163 8.99 -5.59 12.83
N GLY A 164 8.51 -6.63 12.16
CA GLY A 164 7.09 -6.82 11.87
C GLY A 164 6.55 -6.02 10.68
N VAL A 165 7.37 -5.19 10.04
CA VAL A 165 6.98 -4.53 8.78
C VAL A 165 7.07 -5.48 7.59
N VAL A 166 6.10 -5.39 6.68
CA VAL A 166 6.10 -6.10 5.41
C VAL A 166 7.09 -5.44 4.47
N VAL A 167 7.97 -6.25 3.89
CA VAL A 167 8.95 -5.81 2.89
C VAL A 167 8.39 -6.15 1.52
N VAL A 168 7.81 -5.16 0.86
CA VAL A 168 7.18 -5.28 -0.45
C VAL A 168 7.41 -3.98 -1.21
N ASP A 169 7.59 -4.06 -2.53
CA ASP A 169 7.53 -2.87 -3.37
C ASP A 169 6.07 -2.39 -3.41
N PRO A 170 5.76 -1.14 -3.05
CA PRO A 170 4.39 -0.63 -3.10
C PRO A 170 3.71 -0.82 -4.45
N ASP A 171 4.46 -0.81 -5.55
CA ASP A 171 3.93 -0.98 -6.90
C ASP A 171 3.62 -2.46 -7.23
N ASP A 172 4.18 -3.40 -6.45
CA ASP A 172 3.86 -4.83 -6.47
C ASP A 172 2.65 -5.20 -5.60
N ILE A 173 2.04 -4.25 -4.87
CA ILE A 173 0.86 -4.53 -4.06
C ILE A 173 -0.38 -4.58 -4.97
N GLU A 174 -1.10 -5.69 -4.90
CA GLU A 174 -2.43 -5.81 -5.52
C GLU A 174 -3.48 -5.21 -4.59
N ARG A 175 -3.49 -5.66 -3.34
CA ARG A 175 -4.44 -5.26 -2.29
C ARG A 175 -3.87 -5.38 -0.89
N ILE A 176 -4.46 -4.60 -0.01
CA ILE A 176 -4.24 -4.69 1.43
C ILE A 176 -5.60 -4.89 2.08
N LEU A 177 -5.83 -6.07 2.65
CA LEU A 177 -7.05 -6.36 3.40
C LEU A 177 -6.80 -6.01 4.87
N VAL A 178 -7.64 -5.15 5.43
CA VAL A 178 -7.57 -4.73 6.83
C VAL A 178 -8.87 -5.13 7.51
N ALA A 179 -8.76 -5.95 8.55
CA ALA A 179 -9.88 -6.30 9.41
C ALA A 179 -9.53 -5.99 10.87
N ARG A 180 -10.56 -5.69 11.65
CA ARG A 180 -10.49 -5.62 13.11
C ARG A 180 -11.32 -6.78 13.66
N ASP A 181 -10.88 -7.37 14.77
CA ASP A 181 -11.71 -8.31 15.53
C ASP A 181 -13.06 -7.67 15.86
N GLY A 182 -14.15 -8.43 15.69
CA GLY A 182 -15.51 -7.99 15.96
C GLY A 182 -16.30 -7.47 14.75
N PRO A 183 -17.56 -7.05 14.98
CA PRO A 183 -18.53 -6.80 13.91
C PRO A 183 -18.36 -5.43 13.23
N ILE A 184 -17.58 -4.54 13.83
CA ILE A 184 -17.45 -3.15 13.39
C ILE A 184 -16.28 -3.05 12.42
N LEU A 185 -16.60 -2.72 11.16
CA LEU A 185 -15.59 -2.40 10.16
C LEU A 185 -14.65 -1.31 10.69
N PRO A 186 -13.34 -1.43 10.46
CA PRO A 186 -12.44 -0.32 10.74
C PRO A 186 -12.84 0.89 9.90
N ASP A 187 -12.75 2.07 10.49
CA ASP A 187 -12.94 3.28 9.72
C ASP A 187 -11.76 3.50 8.75
N ARG A 188 -11.90 4.50 7.90
CA ARG A 188 -10.91 4.80 6.86
C ARG A 188 -9.55 5.21 7.44
N ASN A 189 -9.55 6.04 8.47
CA ASN A 189 -8.34 6.57 9.08
C ASN A 189 -7.65 5.51 9.94
N GLU A 190 -8.42 4.70 10.66
CA GLU A 190 -7.92 3.54 11.40
C GLU A 190 -7.21 2.57 10.45
N ALA A 191 -7.88 2.18 9.36
CA ALA A 191 -7.33 1.22 8.38
C ALA A 191 -6.09 1.78 7.68
N LEU A 192 -6.09 3.05 7.31
CA LEU A 192 -4.91 3.70 6.73
C LEU A 192 -3.75 3.77 7.74
N GLY A 193 -4.04 4.17 8.98
CA GLY A 193 -3.04 4.34 10.01
C GLY A 193 -2.33 3.03 10.36
N ILE A 194 -3.10 1.96 10.56
CA ILE A 194 -2.52 0.63 10.82
C ILE A 194 -1.75 0.13 9.60
N THR A 195 -2.24 0.35 8.38
CA THR A 195 -1.55 -0.12 7.18
C THR A 195 -0.22 0.61 6.97
N MET A 196 -0.21 1.94 7.08
CA MET A 196 1.03 2.73 6.95
C MET A 196 2.08 2.32 7.99
N GLU A 197 1.66 1.86 9.17
CA GLU A 197 2.56 1.37 10.21
C GLU A 197 3.23 0.04 9.83
N TYR A 198 2.63 -0.82 9.00
CA TYR A 198 3.20 -2.15 8.72
C TYR A 198 3.53 -2.39 7.25
N VAL A 199 3.07 -1.55 6.34
CA VAL A 199 3.25 -1.66 4.88
C VAL A 199 3.82 -0.35 4.35
N PRO A 200 4.81 -0.36 3.43
CA PRO A 200 5.51 0.85 2.96
C PRO A 200 4.68 1.73 2.01
N ILE A 201 3.45 2.07 2.40
CA ILE A 201 2.51 2.88 1.64
C ILE A 201 2.36 4.30 2.20
N LEU A 202 1.73 5.18 1.42
CA LEU A 202 1.36 6.54 1.80
C LEU A 202 -0.16 6.73 1.84
N ALA A 203 -0.62 7.89 2.30
CA ALA A 203 -2.04 8.23 2.31
C ALA A 203 -2.69 8.20 0.91
N GLU A 204 -1.93 8.48 -0.14
CA GLU A 204 -2.40 8.39 -1.53
C GLU A 204 -2.60 6.96 -2.05
N ASP A 205 -2.02 5.97 -1.37
CA ASP A 205 -2.20 4.55 -1.66
C ASP A 205 -3.42 3.95 -0.92
N GLU A 206 -4.20 4.76 -0.19
CA GLU A 206 -5.43 4.30 0.49
C GLU A 206 -6.41 3.52 -0.39
N PRO A 207 -6.54 3.78 -1.70
CA PRO A 207 -7.35 2.93 -2.60
C PRO A 207 -6.91 1.46 -2.71
N LEU A 208 -5.69 1.11 -2.26
CA LEU A 208 -5.24 -0.28 -2.15
C LEU A 208 -5.88 -1.01 -0.95
N ILE A 209 -6.40 -0.25 0.02
CA ILE A 209 -6.91 -0.76 1.29
C ILE A 209 -8.38 -1.15 1.15
N MET A 210 -8.64 -2.44 1.34
CA MET A 210 -9.98 -2.99 1.49
C MET A 210 -10.25 -3.26 2.97
N ARG A 211 -11.34 -2.67 3.46
CA ARG A 211 -11.78 -2.83 4.85
C ARG A 211 -12.73 -4.03 4.93
N CYS A 212 -12.35 -5.02 5.72
CA CYS A 212 -13.00 -6.31 5.80
C CYS A 212 -13.61 -6.51 7.19
N ARG A 213 -14.73 -7.25 7.26
CA ARG A 213 -15.25 -7.75 8.54
C ARG A 213 -14.68 -9.14 8.78
N VAL A 214 -14.33 -9.43 10.03
CA VAL A 214 -14.22 -10.82 10.48
C VAL A 214 -15.65 -11.25 10.82
N GLY A 215 -16.35 -11.83 9.84
CA GLY A 215 -17.75 -12.22 9.99
C GLY A 215 -17.91 -13.44 10.91
N PRO A 216 -19.07 -13.59 11.60
CA PRO A 216 -19.38 -14.82 12.33
C PRO A 216 -19.33 -16.06 11.44
N ASP A 217 -19.68 -15.96 10.15
CA ASP A 217 -19.64 -17.09 9.22
C ASP A 217 -18.22 -17.55 8.82
N ALA A 218 -17.23 -16.65 8.88
CA ALA A 218 -15.81 -17.03 8.74
C ALA A 218 -15.32 -17.81 9.97
N ALA A 219 -15.98 -17.67 11.12
CA ALA A 219 -15.72 -18.40 12.35
C ALA A 219 -16.71 -19.57 12.60
N HIS A 220 -17.85 -19.64 11.91
CA HIS A 220 -18.92 -20.61 12.19
C HIS A 220 -18.85 -21.92 11.43
N THR A 221 -17.92 -22.11 10.48
CA THR A 221 -17.73 -23.45 9.90
C THR A 221 -17.06 -24.43 10.86
N ARG A 222 -16.49 -23.96 11.98
CA ARG A 222 -16.01 -24.80 13.07
C ARG A 222 -16.10 -24.05 14.39
N SER A 223 -16.97 -24.51 15.29
CA SER A 223 -17.05 -24.02 16.67
C SER A 223 -15.70 -24.25 17.37
N PHE A 224 -14.81 -23.28 17.29
CA PHE A 224 -13.58 -23.28 18.06
C PHE A 224 -13.74 -22.30 19.24
N PRO A 225 -13.26 -22.67 20.44
CA PRO A 225 -13.26 -21.75 21.57
C PRO A 225 -12.41 -20.51 21.25
N ALA A 226 -12.90 -19.34 21.68
CA ALA A 226 -12.38 -17.99 21.38
C ALA A 226 -10.89 -17.73 21.73
N ALA A 227 -10.18 -18.70 22.29
CA ALA A 227 -8.77 -18.58 22.68
C ALA A 227 -7.78 -19.06 21.59
N GLU A 228 -8.24 -19.74 20.53
CA GLU A 228 -7.34 -20.43 19.58
C GLU A 228 -7.78 -20.31 18.12
N HIS A 229 -8.14 -19.12 17.65
CA HIS A 229 -8.03 -18.87 16.20
C HIS A 229 -6.62 -18.37 15.91
N PRO A 230 -5.71 -19.23 15.42
CA PRO A 230 -4.45 -18.72 14.90
C PRO A 230 -4.82 -17.79 13.72
N ALA A 231 -4.18 -16.63 13.68
CA ALA A 231 -4.30 -15.68 12.56
C ALA A 231 -4.16 -16.36 11.19
N ASP A 232 -3.42 -17.47 11.20
CA ASP A 232 -3.13 -18.39 10.12
C ASP A 232 -4.38 -19.02 9.46
N GLU A 233 -5.56 -19.01 10.10
CA GLU A 233 -6.80 -19.52 9.50
C GLU A 233 -7.73 -18.40 8.99
N ILE A 234 -7.86 -17.31 9.74
CA ILE A 234 -8.80 -16.22 9.43
C ILE A 234 -8.37 -15.48 8.16
N LEU A 235 -7.09 -15.08 8.08
CA LEU A 235 -6.62 -14.25 6.97
C LEU A 235 -6.68 -14.97 5.62
N PRO A 236 -6.26 -16.25 5.49
CA PRO A 236 -6.43 -16.99 4.24
C PRO A 236 -7.89 -17.15 3.82
N ALA A 237 -8.83 -17.31 4.77
CA ALA A 237 -10.25 -17.39 4.45
C ALA A 237 -10.80 -16.07 3.90
N ILE A 238 -10.42 -14.93 4.51
CA ILE A 238 -10.79 -13.60 4.00
C ILE A 238 -10.20 -13.41 2.59
N VAL A 239 -8.92 -13.73 2.39
CA VAL A 239 -8.29 -13.63 1.06
C VAL A 239 -9.02 -14.50 0.03
N ALA A 240 -9.38 -15.73 0.38
CA ALA A 240 -10.12 -16.63 -0.50
C ALA A 240 -11.53 -16.12 -0.85
N GLU A 241 -12.23 -15.47 0.08
CA GLU A 241 -13.53 -14.85 -0.21
C GLU A 241 -13.40 -13.73 -1.26
N PHE A 242 -12.39 -12.87 -1.11
CA PHE A 242 -12.15 -11.78 -2.05
C PHE A 242 -11.69 -12.28 -3.43
N GLU A 243 -10.89 -13.35 -3.46
CA GLU A 243 -10.53 -14.06 -4.70
C GLU A 243 -11.78 -14.67 -5.37
N ALA A 244 -12.66 -15.34 -4.63
CA ALA A 244 -13.91 -15.92 -5.14
C ALA A 244 -14.87 -14.86 -5.71
N ARG A 245 -14.78 -13.61 -5.24
CA ARG A 245 -15.54 -12.46 -5.73
C ARG A 245 -14.83 -11.71 -6.87
N ALA A 246 -13.71 -12.24 -7.38
CA ALA A 246 -12.85 -11.65 -8.39
C ALA A 246 -12.37 -10.22 -8.03
N LEU A 247 -12.25 -9.93 -6.73
CA LEU A 247 -11.63 -8.70 -6.22
C LEU A 247 -10.11 -8.85 -6.02
N LEU A 248 -9.64 -10.11 -6.07
CA LEU A 248 -8.24 -10.50 -6.08
C LEU A 248 -7.98 -11.50 -7.20
N SER A 249 -6.76 -11.51 -7.71
CA SER A 249 -6.30 -12.40 -8.76
C SER A 249 -6.09 -13.83 -8.21
N PRO A 250 -6.30 -14.87 -9.04
CA PRO A 250 -6.16 -16.25 -8.60
C PRO A 250 -4.84 -16.56 -7.88
N GLY A 251 -4.92 -17.41 -6.84
CA GLY A 251 -3.79 -17.73 -5.97
C GLY A 251 -3.39 -16.58 -5.05
N ALA A 252 -4.34 -15.73 -4.64
CA ALA A 252 -4.06 -14.60 -3.76
C ALA A 252 -3.56 -15.07 -2.39
N ALA A 253 -4.13 -16.15 -1.86
CA ALA A 253 -3.78 -16.69 -0.54
C ALA A 253 -2.30 -17.14 -0.43
N THR A 254 -1.72 -17.67 -1.51
CA THR A 254 -0.30 -18.06 -1.52
C THR A 254 0.65 -16.88 -1.73
N ARG A 255 0.11 -15.76 -2.23
CA ARG A 255 0.84 -14.51 -2.53
C ARG A 255 0.61 -13.43 -1.47
N SER A 256 -0.08 -13.77 -0.38
CA SER A 256 -0.38 -12.86 0.72
C SER A 256 0.60 -13.01 1.88
N THR A 257 1.06 -11.89 2.42
CA THR A 257 1.72 -11.84 3.74
C THR A 257 0.68 -11.44 4.78
N CYS A 258 0.50 -12.30 5.78
CA CYS A 258 -0.53 -12.16 6.81
C CYS A 258 0.11 -11.73 8.14
N LEU A 259 -0.41 -10.66 8.74
CA LEU A 259 0.03 -10.15 10.03
C LEU A 259 -1.17 -10.06 10.99
N ARG A 260 -0.99 -10.57 12.20
CA ARG A 260 -1.87 -10.26 13.35
C ARG A 260 -1.15 -9.24 14.21
N LEU A 261 -1.84 -8.12 14.45
CA LEU A 261 -1.28 -6.99 15.18
C LEU A 261 -2.06 -6.86 16.50
N PRO A 262 -1.38 -6.52 17.59
CA PRO A 262 -2.07 -6.21 18.84
C PRO A 262 -2.90 -4.95 18.66
N GLY A 263 -4.12 -4.91 19.21
CA GLY A 263 -4.84 -3.66 19.43
C GLY A 263 -4.55 -3.10 20.81
N ASP A 264 -5.33 -2.09 21.18
CA ASP A 264 -5.16 -1.37 22.44
C ASP A 264 -5.57 -2.23 23.66
N ASP A 265 -6.50 -3.18 23.45
CA ASP A 265 -6.94 -4.17 24.44
C ASP A 265 -6.58 -5.60 23.98
N GLU A 266 -6.32 -6.51 24.93
CA GLU A 266 -5.95 -7.93 24.63
C GLU A 266 -6.99 -8.67 23.78
N ALA A 267 -8.24 -8.19 23.76
CA ALA A 267 -9.35 -8.76 22.99
C ALA A 267 -9.52 -8.17 21.58
N ASP A 268 -8.91 -7.02 21.29
CA ASP A 268 -9.06 -6.32 20.02
C ASP A 268 -7.81 -6.56 19.17
N GLY A 269 -7.84 -7.55 18.27
CA GLY A 269 -6.79 -7.78 17.30
C GLY A 269 -7.04 -7.05 15.98
N TRP A 270 -5.97 -6.70 15.29
CA TRP A 270 -6.02 -6.30 13.88
C TRP A 270 -5.47 -7.43 13.01
N TYR A 271 -6.09 -7.61 11.86
CA TYR A 271 -5.62 -8.52 10.82
C TYR A 271 -5.29 -7.72 9.58
N LEU A 272 -4.11 -8.00 9.03
CA LEU A 272 -3.60 -7.34 7.86
C LEU A 272 -3.11 -8.41 6.89
N ALA A 273 -3.70 -8.48 5.70
CA ALA A 273 -3.19 -9.30 4.61
C ALA A 273 -2.71 -8.40 3.46
N VAL A 274 -1.41 -8.43 3.18
CA VAL A 274 -0.81 -7.75 2.04
C VAL A 274 -0.71 -8.75 0.90
N VAL A 275 -1.57 -8.59 -0.10
CA VAL A 275 -1.61 -9.42 -1.30
C VAL A 275 -0.74 -8.75 -2.36
N THR A 276 0.35 -9.41 -2.73
CA THR A 276 1.18 -8.98 -3.86
C THR A 276 0.45 -9.20 -5.18
N ALA A 277 0.87 -8.58 -6.28
CA ALA A 277 0.32 -8.78 -7.60
C ALA A 277 0.91 -10.02 -8.29
N PRO A 278 0.17 -10.66 -9.22
CA PRO A 278 0.71 -11.81 -9.91
C PRO A 278 1.91 -11.33 -10.74
N PRO A 279 2.94 -12.18 -10.92
CA PRO A 279 4.07 -11.81 -11.75
C PRO A 279 3.56 -11.43 -13.14
N SER A 280 4.08 -10.33 -13.69
CA SER A 280 3.76 -9.94 -15.05
C SER A 280 4.06 -11.07 -16.02
N LEU A 281 3.20 -11.23 -17.02
CA LEU A 281 3.46 -12.21 -18.07
C LEU A 281 4.69 -11.75 -18.89
N PRO A 282 5.48 -12.69 -19.45
CA PRO A 282 6.52 -12.33 -20.40
C PRO A 282 5.91 -11.50 -21.53
N TRP A 283 6.58 -10.41 -21.90
CA TRP A 283 6.17 -9.62 -23.04
C TRP A 283 6.40 -10.43 -24.32
N ASP A 284 5.32 -10.93 -24.88
CA ASP A 284 5.29 -11.73 -26.10
C ASP A 284 4.43 -11.05 -27.18
N ALA A 285 4.24 -11.74 -28.31
CA ALA A 285 3.42 -11.22 -29.39
C ALA A 285 1.96 -10.97 -28.97
N GLU A 286 1.40 -11.76 -28.05
CA GLU A 286 0.02 -11.55 -27.57
C GLU A 286 -0.10 -10.25 -26.77
N HIS A 287 0.93 -9.91 -25.98
CA HIS A 287 0.99 -8.64 -25.25
C HIS A 287 1.01 -7.45 -26.21
N ASP A 288 1.88 -7.49 -27.23
CA ASP A 288 1.94 -6.46 -28.26
C ASP A 288 0.61 -6.32 -29.02
N ASP A 289 -0.09 -7.43 -29.28
CA ASP A 289 -1.39 -7.45 -29.94
C ASP A 289 -2.46 -6.80 -29.06
N ALA A 290 -2.53 -7.17 -27.78
CA ALA A 290 -3.42 -6.56 -26.79
C ALA A 290 -3.16 -5.06 -26.65
N ARG A 291 -1.89 -4.64 -26.60
CA ARG A 291 -1.48 -3.24 -26.57
C ARG A 291 -1.96 -2.48 -27.81
N ARG A 292 -1.80 -3.05 -29.00
CA ARG A 292 -2.27 -2.44 -30.26
C ARG A 292 -3.79 -2.30 -30.26
N LEU A 293 -4.51 -3.30 -29.78
CA LEU A 293 -5.97 -3.29 -29.69
C LEU A 293 -6.49 -2.17 -28.76
N LEU A 294 -5.92 -2.07 -27.55
CA LEU A 294 -6.25 -1.01 -26.59
C LEU A 294 -6.01 0.39 -27.17
N ARG A 295 -4.84 0.60 -27.80
CA ARG A 295 -4.49 1.88 -28.43
C ARG A 295 -5.44 2.22 -29.58
N ALA A 296 -5.75 1.25 -30.45
CA ALA A 296 -6.70 1.46 -31.55
C ALA A 296 -8.10 1.84 -31.03
N HIS A 297 -8.53 1.25 -29.90
CA HIS A 297 -9.79 1.59 -29.25
C HIS A 297 -9.77 3.04 -28.71
N LEU A 298 -8.73 3.43 -27.97
CA LEU A 298 -8.58 4.82 -27.49
C LEU A 298 -8.57 5.83 -28.63
N ASP A 299 -7.85 5.54 -29.72
CA ASP A 299 -7.80 6.40 -30.90
C ASP A 299 -9.17 6.54 -31.57
N ARG A 300 -9.98 5.47 -31.56
CA ARG A 300 -11.36 5.51 -32.06
C ARG A 300 -12.25 6.38 -31.18
N LEU A 301 -12.21 6.22 -29.85
CA LEU A 301 -12.98 7.05 -28.92
C LEU A 301 -12.60 8.53 -29.05
N HIS A 302 -11.31 8.82 -29.17
CA HIS A 302 -10.83 10.18 -29.34
C HIS A 302 -11.32 10.83 -30.63
N ARG A 303 -11.37 10.07 -31.74
CA ARG A 303 -11.94 10.55 -33.01
C ARG A 303 -13.45 10.79 -32.93
N ALA A 304 -14.18 9.98 -32.14
CA ALA A 304 -15.63 10.10 -31.99
C ALA A 304 -16.03 11.29 -31.10
N CYS A 305 -15.22 11.64 -30.09
CA CYS A 305 -15.47 12.72 -29.14
C CYS A 305 -14.28 13.71 -29.04
N PRO A 306 -13.96 14.46 -30.11
CA PRO A 306 -12.83 15.39 -30.12
C PRO A 306 -13.08 16.54 -29.12
N GLY A 307 -12.24 16.65 -28.09
CA GLY A 307 -12.30 17.70 -27.05
C GLY A 307 -12.59 17.17 -25.64
N GLU A 308 -13.61 16.33 -25.49
CA GLU A 308 -13.95 15.69 -24.21
C GLU A 308 -13.03 14.50 -23.88
N ALA A 309 -12.34 13.97 -24.89
CA ALA A 309 -11.56 12.74 -24.76
C ALA A 309 -10.06 12.94 -24.48
N ALA A 310 -9.57 14.18 -24.29
CA ALA A 310 -8.13 14.42 -24.16
C ALA A 310 -7.51 13.86 -22.87
N PRO A 311 -8.05 14.14 -21.65
CA PRO A 311 -7.41 13.72 -20.40
C PRO A 311 -7.41 12.19 -20.20
N GLY A 312 -8.53 11.53 -20.55
CA GLY A 312 -8.63 10.08 -20.50
C GLY A 312 -7.70 9.39 -21.50
N ARG A 313 -7.49 9.97 -22.70
CA ARG A 313 -6.58 9.41 -23.70
C ARG A 313 -5.13 9.57 -23.27
N GLU A 314 -4.76 10.73 -22.73
CA GLU A 314 -3.40 10.97 -22.24
C GLU A 314 -3.07 10.04 -21.07
N THR A 315 -4.00 9.90 -20.13
CA THR A 315 -3.85 9.01 -18.96
C THR A 315 -3.77 7.55 -19.41
N LEU A 316 -4.80 7.02 -20.07
CA LEU A 316 -4.87 5.60 -20.43
C LEU A 316 -3.94 5.23 -21.59
N GLY A 317 -3.51 6.20 -22.39
CA GLY A 317 -2.57 6.02 -23.49
C GLY A 317 -1.10 6.10 -23.07
N ALA A 318 -0.80 6.45 -21.81
CA ALA A 318 0.55 6.42 -21.28
C ALA A 318 1.15 5.01 -21.42
N GLY A 319 2.42 4.93 -21.84
CA GLY A 319 3.06 3.68 -22.24
C GLY A 319 2.95 2.58 -21.18
N HIS A 320 3.26 2.91 -19.92
CA HIS A 320 3.21 1.98 -18.80
C HIS A 320 1.80 1.55 -18.43
N LEU A 321 0.80 2.44 -18.52
CA LEU A 321 -0.60 2.09 -18.25
C LEU A 321 -1.20 1.21 -19.36
N LEU A 322 -0.81 1.43 -20.62
CA LEU A 322 -1.19 0.53 -21.72
C LEU A 322 -0.60 -0.87 -21.52
N ASP A 323 0.68 -0.95 -21.16
CA ASP A 323 1.36 -2.24 -20.97
C ASP A 323 0.73 -3.01 -19.80
N PHE A 324 0.45 -2.29 -18.70
CA PHE A 324 -0.26 -2.82 -17.55
C PHE A 324 -1.70 -3.27 -17.87
N THR A 325 -2.43 -2.49 -18.67
CA THR A 325 -3.81 -2.83 -19.08
C THR A 325 -3.81 -4.05 -20.01
N ALA A 326 -2.83 -4.16 -20.90
CA ALA A 326 -2.66 -5.31 -21.79
C ALA A 326 -2.42 -6.60 -21.00
N ASP A 327 -1.59 -6.55 -19.96
CA ASP A 327 -1.38 -7.68 -19.05
C ASP A 327 -2.69 -8.12 -18.37
N LEU A 328 -3.45 -7.19 -17.79
CA LEU A 328 -4.74 -7.50 -17.15
C LEU A 328 -5.76 -8.07 -18.15
N LEU A 329 -5.78 -7.54 -19.37
CA LEU A 329 -6.64 -7.99 -20.46
C LEU A 329 -6.34 -9.45 -20.85
N LEU A 330 -5.07 -9.78 -21.06
CA LEU A 330 -4.67 -11.16 -21.37
C LEU A 330 -4.96 -12.13 -20.23
N GLN A 331 -4.72 -11.71 -18.98
CA GLN A 331 -5.04 -12.53 -17.81
C GLN A 331 -6.55 -12.82 -17.70
N ALA A 332 -7.39 -11.79 -17.88
CA ALA A 332 -8.84 -11.96 -17.87
C ALA A 332 -9.29 -12.86 -19.03
N ARG A 333 -8.80 -12.62 -20.26
CA ARG A 333 -9.17 -13.41 -21.43
C ARG A 333 -8.81 -14.89 -21.28
N ARG A 334 -7.55 -15.20 -20.92
CA ARG A 334 -7.09 -16.58 -20.72
C ARG A 334 -7.90 -17.31 -19.65
N GLU A 335 -8.33 -16.62 -18.60
CA GLU A 335 -9.23 -17.21 -17.60
C GLU A 335 -10.63 -17.48 -18.17
N THR A 336 -11.20 -16.53 -18.90
CA THR A 336 -12.51 -16.72 -19.54
C THR A 336 -12.49 -17.86 -20.56
N GLU A 337 -11.44 -17.96 -21.37
CA GLU A 337 -11.24 -19.08 -22.31
C GLU A 337 -11.14 -20.42 -21.58
N ARG A 338 -10.40 -20.47 -20.47
CA ARG A 338 -10.19 -21.68 -19.67
C ARG A 338 -11.46 -22.15 -18.97
N THR A 339 -12.26 -21.22 -18.45
CA THR A 339 -13.42 -21.53 -17.59
C THR A 339 -14.75 -21.49 -18.32
N GLY A 340 -14.83 -20.83 -19.48
CA GLY A 340 -16.08 -20.48 -20.13
C GLY A 340 -16.92 -19.46 -19.35
N GLN A 341 -16.35 -18.83 -18.31
CA GLN A 341 -17.03 -17.89 -17.43
C GLN A 341 -16.44 -16.48 -17.56
N VAL A 342 -17.20 -15.48 -17.13
CA VAL A 342 -16.72 -14.10 -17.06
C VAL A 342 -15.57 -14.00 -16.07
N ALA A 343 -14.48 -13.36 -16.47
CA ALA A 343 -13.35 -13.08 -15.60
C ALA A 343 -13.21 -11.57 -15.40
N LEU A 344 -13.07 -11.14 -14.14
CA LEU A 344 -12.73 -9.76 -13.79
C LEU A 344 -11.29 -9.73 -13.25
N ARG A 345 -10.53 -8.74 -13.69
CA ARG A 345 -9.23 -8.38 -13.12
C ARG A 345 -9.22 -6.91 -12.77
N THR A 346 -8.71 -6.57 -11.60
CA THR A 346 -8.64 -5.18 -11.15
C THR A 346 -7.30 -4.91 -10.50
N ARG A 347 -6.66 -3.79 -10.83
CA ARG A 347 -5.43 -3.37 -10.15
C ARG A 347 -5.27 -1.85 -10.21
N LEU A 348 -4.59 -1.28 -9.23
CA LEU A 348 -4.27 0.15 -9.18
C LEU A 348 -2.94 0.39 -9.92
N ALA A 349 -2.91 1.37 -10.82
CA ALA A 349 -1.67 1.86 -11.39
C ALA A 349 -1.76 3.36 -11.62
N SER A 350 -0.75 4.11 -11.19
CA SER A 350 -0.65 5.58 -11.41
C SER A 350 -1.93 6.35 -11.03
N ARG A 351 -2.55 6.01 -9.88
CA ARG A 351 -3.83 6.58 -9.41
C ARG A 351 -5.01 6.36 -10.38
N CYS A 352 -4.95 5.30 -11.17
CA CYS A 352 -6.05 4.82 -11.98
C CYS A 352 -6.33 3.37 -11.63
N VAL A 353 -7.57 3.09 -11.22
CA VAL A 353 -8.07 1.73 -11.10
C VAL A 353 -8.30 1.21 -12.51
N ILE A 354 -7.52 0.22 -12.92
CA ILE A 354 -7.75 -0.50 -14.17
C ILE A 354 -8.52 -1.77 -13.83
N ALA A 355 -9.74 -1.86 -14.32
CA ALA A 355 -10.56 -3.04 -14.29
C ALA A 355 -10.73 -3.59 -15.70
N VAL A 356 -10.57 -4.89 -15.89
CA VAL A 356 -10.78 -5.58 -17.16
C VAL A 356 -11.72 -6.75 -16.94
N THR A 357 -12.86 -6.75 -17.63
CA THR A 357 -13.80 -7.86 -17.64
C THR A 357 -13.76 -8.55 -19.01
N ALA A 358 -13.40 -9.83 -19.05
CA ALA A 358 -13.51 -10.65 -20.26
C ALA A 358 -14.83 -11.43 -20.24
N VAL A 359 -15.54 -11.42 -21.37
CA VAL A 359 -16.84 -12.05 -21.55
C VAL A 359 -16.76 -12.99 -22.78
N PRO A 360 -17.22 -14.25 -22.68
CA PRO A 360 -17.03 -15.26 -23.73
C PRO A 360 -18.01 -15.12 -24.91
N VAL A 361 -18.44 -13.90 -25.23
CA VAL A 361 -19.31 -13.57 -26.36
C VAL A 361 -18.90 -12.24 -26.98
N SER A 362 -18.99 -12.12 -28.30
CA SER A 362 -18.68 -10.89 -29.04
C SER A 362 -19.87 -9.94 -29.22
N ASP A 363 -21.10 -10.46 -29.17
CA ASP A 363 -22.33 -9.67 -29.31
C ASP A 363 -22.61 -8.88 -28.03
N PRO A 364 -22.60 -7.53 -28.06
CA PRO A 364 -22.89 -6.70 -26.89
C PRO A 364 -24.25 -7.00 -26.26
N ALA A 365 -25.28 -7.32 -27.05
CA ALA A 365 -26.61 -7.62 -26.52
C ALA A 365 -26.60 -8.88 -25.64
N VAL A 366 -25.84 -9.90 -26.06
CA VAL A 366 -25.64 -11.12 -25.27
C VAL A 366 -24.70 -10.85 -24.10
N ALA A 367 -23.65 -10.06 -24.30
CA ALA A 367 -22.69 -9.70 -23.25
C ALA A 367 -23.37 -9.02 -22.05
N ARG A 368 -24.41 -8.20 -22.27
CA ARG A 368 -25.19 -7.55 -21.20
C ARG A 368 -25.76 -8.55 -20.18
N THR A 369 -26.14 -9.74 -20.63
CA THR A 369 -26.75 -10.77 -19.77
C THR A 369 -25.78 -11.34 -18.72
N PHE A 370 -24.48 -11.10 -18.90
CA PHE A 370 -23.44 -11.49 -17.97
C PHE A 370 -23.22 -10.50 -16.81
N PHE A 371 -23.92 -9.37 -16.79
CA PHE A 371 -23.84 -8.37 -15.72
C PHE A 371 -25.13 -8.41 -14.87
N PRO A 372 -25.10 -9.04 -13.67
CA PRO A 372 -26.30 -9.21 -12.86
C PRO A 372 -26.92 -7.88 -12.45
N GLY A 373 -28.15 -7.63 -12.90
CA GLY A 373 -28.89 -6.41 -12.60
C GLY A 373 -28.44 -5.18 -13.39
N GLY A 374 -27.76 -5.37 -14.53
CA GLY A 374 -27.37 -4.32 -15.45
C GLY A 374 -25.90 -3.91 -15.33
N TYR A 375 -25.35 -3.38 -16.43
CA TYR A 375 -23.97 -2.90 -16.48
C TYR A 375 -23.73 -1.69 -15.56
N ASP A 376 -24.73 -0.82 -15.40
CA ASP A 376 -24.71 0.33 -14.49
C ASP A 376 -24.57 -0.09 -13.02
N ARG A 377 -25.30 -1.11 -12.59
CA ARG A 377 -25.19 -1.69 -11.25
C ARG A 377 -23.84 -2.35 -11.05
N TYR A 378 -23.35 -3.05 -12.08
CA TYR A 378 -22.03 -3.70 -12.04
C TYR A 378 -20.90 -2.67 -11.88
N VAL A 379 -20.90 -1.60 -12.68
CA VAL A 379 -19.86 -0.57 -12.59
C VAL A 379 -19.97 0.22 -11.28
N SER A 380 -21.18 0.42 -10.76
CA SER A 380 -21.40 1.04 -9.45
C SER A 380 -20.87 0.16 -8.31
N TRP A 381 -21.08 -1.15 -8.38
CA TRP A 381 -20.49 -2.11 -7.45
C TRP A 381 -18.96 -2.08 -7.49
N LEU A 382 -18.38 -2.09 -8.70
CA LEU A 382 -16.94 -2.00 -8.90
C LEU A 382 -16.37 -0.69 -8.34
N ALA A 383 -17.02 0.44 -8.62
CA ALA A 383 -16.63 1.74 -8.07
C ALA A 383 -16.68 1.73 -6.53
N GLY A 384 -17.73 1.15 -5.95
CA GLY A 384 -17.86 0.99 -4.49
C GLY A 384 -16.76 0.11 -3.88
N ALA A 385 -16.37 -0.98 -4.55
CA ALA A 385 -15.28 -1.86 -4.10
C ALA A 385 -13.91 -1.16 -4.05
N TRP A 386 -13.75 -0.07 -4.81
CA TRP A 386 -12.56 0.77 -4.85
C TRP A 386 -12.73 2.10 -4.10
N ASN A 387 -13.79 2.23 -3.28
CA ASN A 387 -14.14 3.44 -2.53
C ASN A 387 -14.25 4.72 -3.39
N LEU A 388 -14.73 4.60 -4.64
CA LEU A 388 -14.98 5.75 -5.50
C LEU A 388 -16.32 6.43 -5.18
N PRO A 389 -16.42 7.78 -5.31
CA PRO A 389 -15.36 8.68 -5.75
C PRO A 389 -14.30 8.92 -4.67
N HIS A 390 -13.03 8.78 -5.04
CA HIS A 390 -11.88 9.11 -4.21
C HIS A 390 -11.11 10.26 -4.86
N PRO A 391 -10.77 11.34 -4.13
CA PRO A 391 -10.06 12.49 -4.70
C PRO A 391 -8.78 12.09 -5.46
N GLY A 392 -8.69 12.47 -6.72
CA GLY A 392 -7.52 12.19 -7.54
C GLY A 392 -7.35 10.72 -7.92
N LEU A 393 -8.41 9.90 -7.87
CA LEU A 393 -8.40 8.51 -8.32
C LEU A 393 -9.37 8.34 -9.50
N ALA A 394 -8.85 7.86 -10.64
CA ALA A 394 -9.66 7.53 -11.80
C ALA A 394 -10.05 6.03 -11.80
N LEU A 395 -11.08 5.66 -12.56
CA LEU A 395 -11.46 4.28 -12.86
C LEU A 395 -11.59 4.08 -14.36
N ALA A 396 -10.85 3.14 -14.92
CA ALA A 396 -11.01 2.65 -16.29
C ALA A 396 -11.49 1.19 -16.24
N HIS A 397 -12.71 0.95 -16.69
CA HIS A 397 -13.28 -0.37 -16.84
C HIS A 397 -13.35 -0.77 -18.31
N TRP A 398 -12.44 -1.65 -18.71
CA TRP A 398 -12.40 -2.28 -20.01
C TRP A 398 -13.26 -3.54 -20.02
N ILE A 399 -14.04 -3.74 -21.08
CA ILE A 399 -14.81 -4.96 -21.31
C ILE A 399 -14.35 -5.58 -22.63
N ASP A 400 -13.82 -6.79 -22.57
CA ASP A 400 -13.42 -7.60 -23.70
C ASP A 400 -14.51 -8.62 -24.03
N CYS A 401 -15.30 -8.31 -25.05
CA CYS A 401 -16.31 -9.18 -25.61
C CYS A 401 -15.69 -9.94 -26.77
N SER A 402 -15.23 -11.17 -26.50
CA SER A 402 -14.51 -11.97 -27.49
C SER A 402 -15.08 -13.38 -27.60
N ASP A 403 -15.17 -13.88 -28.83
CA ASP A 403 -15.38 -15.30 -29.13
C ASP A 403 -14.29 -15.80 -30.09
N ALA A 404 -14.44 -17.01 -30.63
CA ALA A 404 -13.46 -17.61 -31.54
C ALA A 404 -13.31 -16.87 -32.90
N ARG A 405 -14.15 -15.88 -33.21
CA ARG A 405 -14.24 -15.22 -34.52
C ARG A 405 -14.16 -13.70 -34.45
N ASP A 406 -14.80 -13.08 -33.45
CA ASP A 406 -14.90 -11.63 -33.32
C ASP A 406 -14.44 -11.17 -31.93
N GLN A 407 -13.90 -9.97 -31.89
CA GLN A 407 -13.42 -9.32 -30.67
C GLN A 407 -13.83 -7.86 -30.64
N ARG A 408 -14.47 -7.46 -29.54
CA ARG A 408 -14.89 -6.08 -29.28
C ARG A 408 -14.44 -5.63 -27.91
N LEU A 409 -13.76 -4.49 -27.88
CA LEU A 409 -13.48 -3.78 -26.64
C LEU A 409 -14.50 -2.67 -26.42
N HIS A 410 -14.89 -2.49 -25.16
CA HIS A 410 -15.65 -1.36 -24.65
C HIS A 410 -14.90 -0.74 -23.47
N LEU A 411 -15.13 0.54 -23.20
CA LEU A 411 -14.50 1.28 -22.10
C LEU A 411 -15.52 2.18 -21.40
N THR A 412 -15.57 2.06 -20.09
CA THR A 412 -16.12 3.08 -19.20
C THR A 412 -14.96 3.72 -18.43
N PHE A 413 -14.85 5.04 -18.48
CA PHE A 413 -13.80 5.79 -17.80
C PHE A 413 -14.41 6.88 -16.93
N PHE A 414 -14.16 6.80 -15.62
CA PHE A 414 -14.45 7.86 -14.67
C PHE A 414 -13.13 8.59 -14.35
N PRO A 415 -12.99 9.85 -14.77
CA PRO A 415 -11.79 10.62 -14.50
C PRO A 415 -11.63 10.91 -13.01
N ALA A 416 -10.38 11.19 -12.62
CA ALA A 416 -10.03 11.55 -11.25
C ALA A 416 -10.56 12.93 -10.84
N ASP A 417 -10.64 13.84 -11.81
CA ASP A 417 -11.25 15.15 -11.66
C ASP A 417 -12.73 15.06 -12.09
N GLN A 418 -13.64 15.33 -11.15
CA GLN A 418 -15.08 15.26 -11.40
C GLN A 418 -15.58 16.38 -12.34
N SER A 419 -14.75 17.39 -12.62
CA SER A 419 -15.06 18.39 -13.64
C SER A 419 -14.90 17.84 -15.07
N GLU A 420 -14.19 16.71 -15.23
CA GLU A 420 -14.05 16.03 -16.50
C GLU A 420 -15.23 15.07 -16.76
N ARG A 421 -15.59 14.90 -18.04
CA ARG A 421 -16.72 14.07 -18.44
C ARG A 421 -16.33 12.59 -18.46
N ALA A 422 -17.14 11.76 -17.81
CA ALA A 422 -16.97 10.30 -17.88
C ALA A 422 -17.27 9.75 -19.29
N TRP A 423 -16.51 8.73 -19.71
CA TRP A 423 -16.87 7.90 -20.85
C TRP A 423 -17.66 6.71 -20.36
N LEU A 424 -18.73 6.35 -21.06
CA LEU A 424 -19.54 5.19 -20.72
C LEU A 424 -19.51 4.22 -21.90
N ALA A 425 -19.44 2.92 -21.59
CA ALA A 425 -19.66 1.86 -22.56
C ALA A 425 -21.13 1.81 -22.97
N THR A 426 -21.57 2.77 -23.79
CA THR A 426 -22.98 2.97 -24.17
C THR A 426 -23.60 1.74 -24.82
N ASP A 427 -22.80 0.97 -25.56
CA ASP A 427 -23.24 -0.27 -26.20
C ASP A 427 -23.61 -1.38 -25.19
N LEU A 428 -23.18 -1.25 -23.93
CA LEU A 428 -23.49 -2.17 -22.84
C LEU A 428 -24.52 -1.61 -21.86
N LEU A 429 -24.90 -0.33 -21.98
CA LEU A 429 -26.00 0.22 -21.21
C LEU A 429 -27.32 -0.33 -21.75
N ASP A 430 -28.25 -0.63 -20.85
CA ASP A 430 -29.61 -0.96 -21.24
C ASP A 430 -30.16 0.18 -22.11
N GLN A 431 -30.67 -0.17 -23.28
CA GLN A 431 -31.53 0.76 -24.00
C GLN A 431 -32.74 0.90 -23.09
N ARG A 432 -32.85 2.02 -22.38
CA ARG A 432 -34.14 2.42 -21.86
C ARG A 432 -35.03 2.48 -23.10
N ASP A 433 -36.01 1.60 -23.17
CA ASP A 433 -37.13 1.79 -24.08
C ASP A 433 -37.69 3.16 -23.74
N ASP A 434 -37.37 4.16 -24.57
CA ASP A 434 -38.02 5.46 -24.59
C ASP A 434 -39.50 5.19 -24.92
N SER A 435 -40.27 4.87 -23.88
CA SER A 435 -41.70 4.58 -23.92
C SER A 435 -42.48 5.59 -23.09
#